data_AF-A0A4V1SQB4-F1
#
_entry.id   AF-A0A4V1SQB4-F1
#
_cell.length_a   1.000
_cell.length_b   1.000
_cell.length_c   1.000
_cell.angle_alpha   90.00
_cell.angle_beta   90.00
_cell.angle_gamma   90.00
#
_symmetry.space_group_name_H-M   'P 1'
#
loop_
_entity.id
_entity.type
_entity.pdbx_description
1 polymer ?
#
loop_
_entity_poly.entity_id
_entity_poly.type
_entity_poly.pdbx_seq_one_letter_code
_entity_poly.pdbx_strand_id
1 'polypeptide(L)'
;YYTEKIRQERYSLDEQELKPYFSLDNVRNGIFTVTGNLYGLKFKQLKDVPVYQKDVTAWEVTEKDGKHVGILYMDMFPRASKKGGAWMTSYRKQKTTDDKRVDPIISIVCNFSKPVGDAPALLTFDEVTTFFHEFGHALHGLLSNVTYESLSGTSVPTDFVELPSQIMENWAAEPEVLKLYAKHYKTGEVIPDELIAKLQNAATFDQGFSTVEYLAASYLDLDYHTRTEPITQNIVPFEQDAMKKIGLIPSIIPRYRSTYYSHIFSGMYSAGYYSYIWSGVLDTDAFEAFKTTSLFDQNTAKSFRRNILERGGTGDAALMYKAFRGAEPAIEPLLRKRGLLVEETTQEIK
;
A
#
# COMPACT_ATOMS: atom_id res chain seq x y z
N TYR A 1 16.46 1.65 -17.18
CA TYR A 1 16.69 2.39 -18.45
C TYR A 1 16.09 1.67 -19.64
N TYR A 2 16.60 0.50 -20.05
CA TYR A 2 16.03 -0.22 -21.20
C TYR A 2 14.59 -0.70 -20.98
N THR A 3 14.22 -1.08 -19.75
CA THR A 3 12.83 -1.35 -19.36
C THR A 3 11.89 -0.19 -19.74
N GLU A 4 12.32 1.07 -19.54
CA GLU A 4 11.50 2.23 -19.86
C GLU A 4 11.35 2.43 -21.38
N LYS A 5 12.43 2.21 -22.14
CA LYS A 5 12.36 2.24 -23.61
C LYS A 5 11.39 1.19 -24.14
N ILE A 6 11.41 -0.02 -23.57
CA ILE A 6 10.51 -1.11 -23.95
C ILE A 6 9.07 -0.77 -23.53
N ARG A 7 8.87 -0.12 -22.37
CA ARG A 7 7.55 0.33 -21.92
C ARG A 7 6.92 1.31 -22.92
N GLN A 8 7.69 2.31 -23.32
CA GLN A 8 7.28 3.30 -24.32
C GLN A 8 7.02 2.62 -25.68
N GLU A 9 7.89 1.72 -26.14
CA GLU A 9 7.73 1.03 -27.42
C GLU A 9 6.50 0.12 -27.46
N ARG A 10 6.24 -0.66 -26.40
CA ARG A 10 5.18 -1.68 -26.39
C ARG A 10 3.82 -1.15 -25.96
N TYR A 11 3.78 -0.14 -25.10
CA TYR A 11 2.55 0.35 -24.48
C TYR A 11 2.26 1.82 -24.77
N SER A 12 3.17 2.52 -25.47
CA SER A 12 3.08 3.96 -25.73
C SER A 12 2.86 4.78 -24.45
N LEU A 13 3.32 4.26 -23.31
CA LEU A 13 3.17 4.87 -21.99
C LEU A 13 4.44 5.63 -21.63
N ASP A 14 4.35 6.95 -21.58
CA ASP A 14 5.37 7.81 -21.01
C ASP A 14 4.90 8.33 -19.65
N GLU A 15 5.65 8.04 -18.59
CA GLU A 15 5.35 8.56 -17.25
C GLU A 15 5.27 10.11 -17.22
N GLN A 16 5.96 10.80 -18.13
CA GLN A 16 5.88 12.26 -18.26
C GLN A 16 4.51 12.74 -18.75
N GLU A 17 3.76 11.92 -19.51
CA GLU A 17 2.39 12.24 -19.94
C GLU A 17 1.40 12.12 -18.78
N LEU A 18 1.63 11.17 -17.88
CA LEU A 18 0.77 10.90 -16.71
C LEU A 18 0.99 11.90 -15.57
N LYS A 19 2.25 12.25 -15.30
CA LYS A 19 2.66 13.05 -14.14
C LYS A 19 1.87 14.35 -13.93
N PRO A 20 1.50 15.13 -14.97
CA PRO A 20 0.67 16.33 -14.82
C PRO A 20 -0.72 16.09 -14.22
N TYR A 21 -1.26 14.88 -14.27
CA TYR A 21 -2.58 14.54 -13.73
C TYR A 21 -2.55 14.16 -12.24
N PHE A 22 -1.36 13.90 -11.69
CA PHE A 22 -1.17 13.37 -10.35
C PHE A 22 -0.53 14.38 -9.40
N SER A 23 -1.14 15.56 -9.24
CA SER A 23 -0.71 16.47 -8.17
C SER A 23 -1.01 15.85 -6.79
N LEU A 24 -0.12 16.07 -5.82
CA LEU A 24 -0.27 15.55 -4.45
C LEU A 24 -1.64 15.90 -3.84
N ASP A 25 -2.12 17.13 -4.07
CA ASP A 25 -3.41 17.58 -3.57
C ASP A 25 -4.58 16.84 -4.23
N ASN A 26 -4.51 16.63 -5.54
CA ASN A 26 -5.52 15.87 -6.28
C ASN A 26 -5.57 14.43 -5.78
N VAL A 27 -4.42 13.78 -5.65
CA VAL A 27 -4.33 12.39 -5.17
C VAL A 27 -4.86 12.27 -3.75
N ARG A 28 -4.48 13.18 -2.84
CA ARG A 28 -5.03 13.24 -1.47
C ARG A 28 -6.56 13.35 -1.48
N ASN A 29 -7.11 14.25 -2.30
CA ASN A 29 -8.55 14.45 -2.41
C ASN A 29 -9.25 13.21 -3.01
N GLY A 30 -8.58 12.50 -3.92
CA GLY A 30 -9.01 11.20 -4.44
C GLY A 30 -9.14 10.16 -3.34
N ILE A 31 -8.11 10.01 -2.51
CA ILE A 31 -8.12 9.12 -1.34
C ILE A 31 -9.26 9.50 -0.37
N PHE A 32 -9.43 10.79 -0.09
CA PHE A 32 -10.54 11.28 0.75
C PHE A 32 -11.91 10.96 0.14
N THR A 33 -12.05 11.07 -1.17
CA THR A 33 -13.30 10.75 -1.88
C THR A 33 -13.58 9.25 -1.81
N VAL A 34 -12.58 8.41 -2.08
CA VAL A 34 -12.70 6.94 -1.99
C VAL A 34 -13.12 6.52 -0.58
N THR A 35 -12.44 7.04 0.45
CA THR A 35 -12.72 6.67 1.85
C THR A 35 -14.03 7.28 2.37
N GLY A 36 -14.42 8.44 1.85
CA GLY A 36 -15.76 9.00 2.06
C GLY A 36 -16.86 8.14 1.46
N ASN A 37 -16.66 7.61 0.25
CA ASN A 37 -17.62 6.73 -0.41
C ASN A 37 -17.71 5.35 0.28
N LEU A 38 -16.57 4.77 0.70
CA LEU A 38 -16.54 3.47 1.36
C LEU A 38 -17.09 3.53 2.80
N TYR A 39 -16.65 4.53 3.58
CA TYR A 39 -16.82 4.52 5.03
C TYR A 39 -17.53 5.75 5.58
N GLY A 40 -17.90 6.72 4.73
CA GLY A 40 -18.57 7.95 5.16
C GLY A 40 -17.65 8.97 5.83
N LEU A 41 -16.32 8.77 5.77
CA LEU A 41 -15.35 9.64 6.43
C LEU A 41 -15.26 11.01 5.77
N LYS A 42 -15.02 12.02 6.60
CA LYS A 42 -14.80 13.41 6.20
C LYS A 42 -13.49 13.92 6.77
N PHE A 43 -12.81 14.78 6.01
CA PHE A 43 -11.49 15.30 6.35
C PHE A 43 -11.50 16.83 6.31
N LYS A 44 -11.06 17.44 7.40
CA LYS A 44 -10.96 18.90 7.52
C LYS A 44 -9.54 19.27 7.94
N GLN A 45 -8.85 20.06 7.12
CA GLN A 45 -7.51 20.52 7.47
C GLN A 45 -7.57 21.44 8.69
N LEU A 46 -6.70 21.19 9.65
CA LEU A 46 -6.48 22.02 10.84
C LEU A 46 -5.26 22.90 10.60
N LYS A 47 -5.43 24.22 10.76
CA LYS A 47 -4.35 25.21 10.60
C LYS A 47 -3.79 25.68 11.95
N ASP A 48 -4.59 25.59 13.01
CA ASP A 48 -4.26 26.11 14.33
C ASP A 48 -3.86 25.00 15.31
N VAL A 49 -3.07 24.03 14.82
CA VAL A 49 -2.53 22.93 15.63
C VAL A 49 -1.00 22.83 15.50
N PRO A 50 -0.28 22.45 16.57
CA PRO A 50 1.17 22.28 16.49
C PRO A 50 1.54 21.18 15.49
N VAL A 51 2.56 21.47 14.68
CA VAL A 51 3.19 20.49 13.78
C VAL A 51 4.66 20.36 14.12
N TYR A 52 5.22 19.15 13.96
CA TYR A 52 6.63 18.88 14.29
C TYR A 52 7.61 19.32 13.20
N GLN A 53 7.12 19.61 12.00
CA GLN A 53 7.92 20.16 10.90
C GLN A 53 7.01 21.01 9.99
N LYS A 54 7.59 22.05 9.38
CA LYS A 54 6.86 23.12 8.66
C LYS A 54 5.96 22.67 7.49
N ASP A 55 6.31 21.57 6.83
CA ASP A 55 5.63 21.06 5.63
C ASP A 55 4.58 19.99 6.00
N VAL A 56 4.44 19.66 7.29
CA VAL A 56 3.44 18.70 7.79
C VAL A 56 2.08 19.36 7.83
N THR A 57 1.06 18.65 7.34
CA THR A 57 -0.34 19.08 7.46
C THR A 57 -1.08 18.21 8.46
N ALA A 58 -2.04 18.79 9.17
CA ALA A 58 -2.88 18.09 10.14
C ALA A 58 -4.35 18.13 9.69
N TRP A 59 -5.06 17.03 9.91
CA TRP A 59 -6.43 16.84 9.45
C TRP A 59 -7.27 16.24 10.57
N GLU A 60 -8.41 16.87 10.84
CA GLU A 60 -9.48 16.26 11.61
C GLU A 60 -10.22 15.26 10.73
N VAL A 61 -10.44 14.05 11.25
CA VAL A 61 -11.23 13.00 10.61
C VAL A 61 -12.52 12.83 11.39
N THR A 62 -13.66 12.84 10.69
CA THR A 62 -14.99 12.64 11.29
C THR A 62 -15.82 11.62 10.50
N GLU A 63 -16.78 11.01 11.18
CA GLU A 63 -17.84 10.22 10.56
C GLU A 63 -18.81 11.12 9.77
N LYS A 64 -19.70 10.51 9.00
CA LYS A 64 -20.74 11.22 8.23
C LYS A 64 -21.61 12.13 9.11
N ASP A 65 -21.91 11.68 10.32
CA ASP A 65 -22.73 12.38 11.32
C ASP A 65 -21.95 13.46 12.11
N GLY A 66 -20.66 13.62 11.84
CA GLY A 66 -19.79 14.60 12.49
C GLY A 66 -19.10 14.09 13.75
N LYS A 67 -19.32 12.83 14.16
CA LYS A 67 -18.58 12.23 15.28
C LYS A 67 -17.08 12.23 14.98
N HIS A 68 -16.27 12.67 15.93
CA HIS A 68 -14.81 12.69 15.79
C HIS A 68 -14.26 11.25 15.72
N VAL A 69 -13.37 11.01 14.76
CA VAL A 69 -12.71 9.71 14.53
C VAL A 69 -11.25 9.77 14.95
N GLY A 70 -10.55 10.89 14.72
CA GLY A 70 -9.16 11.06 15.11
C GLY A 70 -8.47 12.20 14.36
N ILE A 71 -7.16 12.30 14.56
CA ILE A 71 -6.29 13.26 13.89
C ILE A 71 -5.32 12.54 12.96
N LEU A 72 -5.15 13.04 11.75
CA LEU A 72 -4.20 12.54 10.75
C LEU A 72 -3.18 13.62 10.39
N TYR A 73 -1.91 13.34 10.65
CA TYR A 73 -0.77 14.11 10.16
C TYR A 73 -0.27 13.54 8.84
N MET A 74 0.17 14.42 7.94
CA MET A 74 0.69 14.05 6.62
C MET A 74 2.02 14.77 6.39
N ASP A 75 3.11 14.01 6.32
CA ASP A 75 4.48 14.48 6.11
C ASP A 75 5.07 13.93 4.81
N MET A 76 4.87 14.66 3.72
CA MET A 76 4.96 14.09 2.37
C MET A 76 6.34 14.21 1.69
N PHE A 77 7.22 15.08 2.19
CA PHE A 77 8.42 15.48 1.43
C PHE A 77 9.75 15.01 2.06
N PRO A 78 10.77 14.70 1.25
CA PRO A 78 12.08 14.31 1.72
C PRO A 78 12.84 15.50 2.34
N ARG A 79 13.73 15.16 3.26
CA ARG A 79 14.68 16.08 3.90
C ARG A 79 15.80 15.28 4.56
N ALA A 80 16.96 15.91 4.79
CA ALA A 80 18.14 15.24 5.34
C ALA A 80 17.91 14.53 6.69
N SER A 81 16.96 15.01 7.50
CA SER A 81 16.62 14.41 8.79
C SER A 81 15.56 13.30 8.73
N LYS A 82 15.04 12.96 7.54
CA LYS A 82 14.01 11.93 7.34
C LYS A 82 14.64 10.74 6.61
N LYS A 83 14.45 9.53 7.15
CA LYS A 83 14.83 8.28 6.48
C LYS A 83 14.04 8.08 5.17
N GLY A 84 14.60 7.34 4.23
CA GLY A 84 13.91 6.95 3.00
C GLY A 84 12.73 5.99 3.24
N GLY A 85 11.90 5.80 2.20
CA GLY A 85 10.71 4.96 2.23
C GLY A 85 9.41 5.72 2.53
N ALA A 86 8.35 4.98 2.84
CA ALA A 86 7.09 5.50 3.34
C ALA A 86 6.64 4.63 4.53
N TRP A 87 5.88 5.21 5.46
CA TRP A 87 5.33 4.48 6.60
C TRP A 87 4.19 5.25 7.28
N MET A 88 3.35 4.51 8.00
CA MET A 88 2.37 5.02 8.96
C MET A 88 2.92 4.94 10.40
N THR A 89 2.52 5.87 11.27
CA THR A 89 2.80 5.82 12.71
C THR A 89 1.58 6.24 13.53
N SER A 90 1.41 5.62 14.70
CA SER A 90 0.44 6.07 15.71
C SER A 90 1.16 6.84 16.81
N TYR A 91 0.94 8.16 16.93
CA TYR A 91 1.40 8.93 18.09
C TYR A 91 0.54 8.66 19.33
N ARG A 92 -0.74 8.37 19.12
CA ARG A 92 -1.65 7.82 20.12
C ARG A 92 -2.47 6.73 19.46
N LYS A 93 -2.46 5.54 20.04
CA LYS A 93 -3.31 4.43 19.57
C LYS A 93 -4.74 4.60 20.10
N GLN A 94 -5.71 4.03 19.38
CA GLN A 94 -7.08 4.02 19.85
C GLN A 94 -7.21 3.07 21.05
N LYS A 95 -8.08 3.41 21.99
CA LYS A 95 -8.54 2.48 23.03
C LYS A 95 -9.92 2.88 23.51
N THR A 96 -10.55 2.03 24.31
CA THR A 96 -11.80 2.34 25.01
C THR A 96 -11.55 2.16 26.51
N THR A 97 -11.85 3.21 27.27
CA THR A 97 -11.69 3.23 28.73
C THR A 97 -12.94 3.88 29.31
N ASP A 98 -13.55 3.24 30.31
CA ASP A 98 -14.83 3.67 30.91
C ASP A 98 -15.92 3.95 29.86
N ASP A 99 -16.07 3.03 28.89
CA ASP A 99 -16.98 3.12 27.74
C ASP A 99 -16.77 4.35 26.84
N LYS A 100 -15.65 5.06 26.99
CA LYS A 100 -15.26 6.20 26.16
C LYS A 100 -14.14 5.82 25.22
N ARG A 101 -14.38 6.03 23.93
CA ARG A 101 -13.35 5.90 22.89
C ARG A 101 -12.34 7.03 23.04
N VAL A 102 -11.08 6.68 23.15
CA VAL A 102 -9.95 7.60 23.05
C VAL A 102 -9.48 7.58 21.61
N ASP A 103 -9.66 8.70 20.91
CA ASP A 103 -9.43 8.75 19.47
C ASP A 103 -7.93 8.71 19.13
N PRO A 104 -7.53 7.99 18.09
CA PRO A 104 -6.14 7.86 17.68
C PRO A 104 -5.58 9.16 17.07
N ILE A 105 -4.26 9.28 17.12
CA ILE A 105 -3.50 10.32 16.42
C ILE A 105 -2.51 9.59 15.52
N ILE A 106 -2.74 9.68 14.21
CA ILE A 106 -2.02 8.93 13.18
C ILE A 106 -1.17 9.88 12.35
N SER A 107 -0.04 9.41 11.82
CA SER A 107 0.74 10.12 10.80
C SER A 107 1.05 9.21 9.61
N ILE A 108 0.96 9.76 8.41
CA ILE A 108 1.53 9.20 7.19
C ILE A 108 2.80 9.96 6.86
N VAL A 109 3.89 9.24 6.60
CA VAL A 109 5.15 9.81 6.17
C VAL A 109 5.54 9.24 4.81
N CYS A 110 5.80 10.12 3.86
CA CYS A 110 6.30 9.78 2.53
C CYS A 110 7.57 10.59 2.19
N ASN A 111 8.18 10.26 1.05
CA ASN A 111 9.36 10.94 0.50
C ASN A 111 9.14 11.39 -0.95
N PHE A 112 7.98 11.98 -1.23
CA PHE A 112 7.61 12.43 -2.57
C PHE A 112 8.37 13.67 -3.02
N SER A 113 8.60 13.77 -4.33
CA SER A 113 9.29 14.94 -4.90
C SER A 113 8.60 16.26 -4.50
N LYS A 114 9.40 17.25 -4.07
CA LYS A 114 8.89 18.59 -3.74
C LYS A 114 8.40 19.32 -5.00
N PRO A 115 7.53 20.33 -4.84
CA PRO A 115 7.18 21.25 -5.93
C PRO A 115 8.43 21.83 -6.60
N VAL A 116 8.38 22.04 -7.92
CA VAL A 116 9.47 22.60 -8.73
C VAL A 116 8.96 23.78 -9.54
N GLY A 117 9.55 24.97 -9.34
CA GLY A 117 9.08 26.21 -9.96
C GLY A 117 7.62 26.48 -9.60
N ASP A 118 6.79 26.71 -10.61
CA ASP A 118 5.34 26.96 -10.45
C ASP A 118 4.50 25.66 -10.45
N ALA A 119 5.11 24.49 -10.67
CA ALA A 119 4.39 23.22 -10.64
C ALA A 119 4.24 22.73 -9.19
N PRO A 120 3.05 22.20 -8.80
CA PRO A 120 2.88 21.56 -7.50
C PRO A 120 3.73 20.28 -7.42
N ALA A 121 3.72 19.62 -6.27
CA ALA A 121 4.30 18.28 -6.16
C ALA A 121 3.51 17.32 -7.09
N LEU A 122 4.13 16.91 -8.20
CA LEU A 122 3.57 15.96 -9.14
C LEU A 122 4.15 14.58 -8.89
N LEU A 123 3.28 13.61 -8.65
CA LEU A 123 3.62 12.25 -8.27
C LEU A 123 3.78 11.36 -9.50
N THR A 124 4.70 10.40 -9.44
CA THR A 124 4.64 9.22 -10.31
C THR A 124 3.47 8.33 -9.90
N PHE A 125 3.06 7.41 -10.75
CA PHE A 125 1.98 6.48 -10.39
C PHE A 125 2.39 5.56 -9.23
N ASP A 126 3.66 5.19 -9.11
CA ASP A 126 4.18 4.46 -7.95
C ASP A 126 4.06 5.26 -6.65
N GLU A 127 4.31 6.57 -6.68
CA GLU A 127 4.11 7.46 -5.54
C GLU A 127 2.62 7.60 -5.18
N VAL A 128 1.72 7.61 -6.18
CA VAL A 128 0.27 7.56 -5.98
C VAL A 128 -0.12 6.28 -5.24
N THR A 129 0.28 5.12 -5.76
CA THR A 129 0.02 3.81 -5.15
C THR A 129 0.57 3.73 -3.72
N THR A 130 1.78 4.25 -3.50
CA THR A 130 2.39 4.37 -2.16
C THR A 130 1.54 5.22 -1.21
N PHE A 131 0.95 6.32 -1.68
CA PHE A 131 0.09 7.14 -0.83
C PHE A 131 -1.21 6.40 -0.45
N PHE A 132 -1.83 5.68 -1.39
CA PHE A 132 -2.98 4.83 -1.10
C PHE A 132 -2.63 3.72 -0.09
N HIS A 133 -1.47 3.08 -0.25
CA HIS A 133 -0.94 2.07 0.67
C HIS A 133 -0.86 2.59 2.11
N GLU A 134 -0.13 3.69 2.32
CA GLU A 134 0.05 4.25 3.67
C GLU A 134 -1.27 4.76 4.25
N PHE A 135 -2.19 5.20 3.39
CA PHE A 135 -3.51 5.59 3.83
C PHE A 135 -4.35 4.40 4.29
N GLY A 136 -4.17 3.21 3.71
CA GLY A 136 -4.78 1.99 4.21
C GLY A 136 -4.32 1.60 5.61
N HIS A 137 -3.03 1.73 5.90
CA HIS A 137 -2.52 1.64 7.29
C HIS A 137 -3.14 2.72 8.17
N ALA A 138 -3.26 3.95 7.68
CA ALA A 138 -3.87 5.04 8.43
C ALA A 138 -5.35 4.76 8.75
N LEU A 139 -6.12 4.18 7.83
CA LEU A 139 -7.49 3.73 8.06
C LEU A 139 -7.56 2.65 9.13
N HIS A 140 -6.65 1.67 9.10
CA HIS A 140 -6.57 0.62 10.10
C HIS A 140 -6.34 1.20 11.52
N GLY A 141 -5.49 2.22 11.63
CA GLY A 141 -5.31 2.97 12.88
C GLY A 141 -6.51 3.83 13.28
N LEU A 142 -7.01 4.64 12.35
CA LEU A 142 -8.10 5.62 12.57
C LEU A 142 -9.42 4.96 12.97
N LEU A 143 -9.75 3.84 12.34
CA LEU A 143 -11.03 3.15 12.51
C LEU A 143 -11.00 2.09 13.60
N SER A 144 -9.85 1.82 14.23
CA SER A 144 -9.79 0.86 15.33
C SER A 144 -10.81 1.18 16.43
N ASN A 145 -11.43 0.14 16.97
CA ASN A 145 -12.45 0.24 18.01
C ASN A 145 -12.32 -0.91 19.01
N VAL A 146 -11.23 -0.89 19.78
CA VAL A 146 -10.87 -1.93 20.73
C VAL A 146 -10.83 -1.39 22.16
N THR A 147 -10.95 -2.29 23.15
CA THR A 147 -10.80 -1.95 24.57
C THR A 147 -9.33 -1.71 24.93
N TYR A 148 -8.44 -2.64 24.57
CA TYR A 148 -7.05 -2.61 25.00
C TYR A 148 -6.13 -2.01 23.93
N GLU A 149 -5.34 -1.01 24.33
CA GLU A 149 -4.42 -0.28 23.46
C GLU A 149 -3.39 -1.18 22.76
N SER A 150 -2.97 -2.26 23.43
CA SER A 150 -2.03 -3.24 22.90
C SER A 150 -2.56 -4.00 21.68
N LEU A 151 -3.88 -4.02 21.47
CA LEU A 151 -4.56 -4.68 20.35
C LEU A 151 -5.07 -3.66 19.32
N SER A 152 -4.73 -2.38 19.45
CA SER A 152 -5.31 -1.32 18.63
C SER A 152 -4.63 -1.18 17.27
N GLY A 153 -5.45 -0.86 16.27
CA GLY A 153 -5.06 -0.53 14.90
C GLY A 153 -4.19 -1.62 14.29
N THR A 154 -3.02 -1.23 13.81
CA THR A 154 -2.05 -2.10 13.14
C THR A 154 -1.33 -3.08 14.08
N SER A 155 -1.80 -3.28 15.32
CA SER A 155 -1.25 -4.28 16.26
C SER A 155 -1.81 -5.68 15.95
N VAL A 156 -1.50 -6.19 14.76
CA VAL A 156 -1.91 -7.48 14.19
C VAL A 156 -0.67 -8.26 13.72
N PRO A 157 -0.77 -9.56 13.37
CA PRO A 157 0.35 -10.29 12.76
C PRO A 157 0.91 -9.57 11.52
N THR A 158 2.23 -9.63 11.34
CA THR A 158 2.94 -8.94 10.26
C THR A 158 2.47 -9.37 8.87
N ASP A 159 2.06 -10.63 8.70
CA ASP A 159 1.53 -11.19 7.45
C ASP A 159 0.05 -10.84 7.18
N PHE A 160 -0.60 -10.13 8.12
CA PHE A 160 -1.95 -9.60 7.99
C PHE A 160 -1.97 -8.07 7.96
N VAL A 161 -0.98 -7.40 8.55
CA VAL A 161 -0.96 -5.93 8.67
C VAL A 161 -0.99 -5.24 7.31
N GLU A 162 -0.46 -5.89 6.26
CA GLU A 162 -0.41 -5.32 4.91
C GLU A 162 -1.72 -5.50 4.12
N LEU A 163 -2.70 -6.28 4.60
CA LEU A 163 -3.99 -6.38 3.93
C LEU A 163 -4.71 -5.01 3.84
N PRO A 164 -4.91 -4.27 4.95
CA PRO A 164 -5.56 -2.95 4.89
C PRO A 164 -4.83 -1.91 4.06
N SER A 165 -3.49 -1.97 3.95
CA SER A 165 -2.70 -1.08 3.12
C SER A 165 -2.81 -1.46 1.64
N GLN A 166 -2.51 -2.71 1.29
CA GLN A 166 -2.48 -3.16 -0.10
C GLN A 166 -3.85 -3.16 -0.76
N ILE A 167 -4.94 -3.43 -0.01
CA ILE A 167 -6.26 -3.42 -0.62
C ILE A 167 -6.58 -2.01 -1.18
N MET A 168 -6.18 -0.95 -0.49
CA MET A 168 -6.41 0.45 -0.91
C MET A 168 -5.69 0.80 -2.21
N GLU A 169 -4.53 0.18 -2.50
CA GLU A 169 -3.78 0.38 -3.74
C GLU A 169 -4.62 0.04 -4.97
N ASN A 170 -5.50 -0.95 -4.87
CA ASN A 170 -6.31 -1.38 -6.01
C ASN A 170 -7.23 -0.26 -6.51
N TRP A 171 -7.79 0.57 -5.63
CA TRP A 171 -8.59 1.74 -6.04
C TRP A 171 -7.77 2.79 -6.79
N ALA A 172 -6.46 2.91 -6.55
CA ALA A 172 -5.63 3.92 -7.20
C ALA A 172 -5.60 3.79 -8.72
N ALA A 173 -5.72 2.57 -9.24
CA ALA A 173 -5.63 2.22 -10.65
C ALA A 173 -6.98 2.03 -11.36
N GLU A 174 -8.09 1.99 -10.61
CA GLU A 174 -9.41 1.74 -11.22
C GLU A 174 -9.85 2.93 -12.08
N PRO A 175 -10.29 2.72 -13.34
CA PRO A 175 -10.65 3.80 -14.25
C PRO A 175 -11.65 4.81 -13.69
N GLU A 176 -12.69 4.32 -13.01
CA GLU A 176 -13.70 5.20 -12.41
C GLU A 176 -13.13 6.05 -11.29
N VAL A 177 -12.15 5.54 -10.54
CA VAL A 177 -11.50 6.26 -9.44
C VAL A 177 -10.47 7.24 -9.98
N LEU A 178 -9.67 6.85 -10.97
CA LEU A 178 -8.74 7.74 -11.68
C LEU A 178 -9.47 8.99 -12.18
N LYS A 179 -10.66 8.84 -12.77
CA LYS A 179 -11.47 9.98 -13.23
C LYS A 179 -11.92 10.93 -12.11
N LEU A 180 -11.97 10.48 -10.86
CA LEU A 180 -12.31 11.34 -9.71
C LEU A 180 -11.19 12.32 -9.36
N TYR A 181 -9.94 11.87 -9.44
CA TYR A 181 -8.81 12.61 -8.88
C TYR A 181 -7.72 12.99 -9.90
N ALA A 182 -7.49 12.18 -10.93
CA ALA A 182 -6.45 12.43 -11.91
C ALA A 182 -6.87 13.57 -12.84
N LYS A 183 -6.50 14.80 -12.47
CA LYS A 183 -6.83 16.03 -13.18
C LYS A 183 -5.57 16.81 -13.46
N HIS A 184 -5.43 17.31 -14.68
CA HIS A 184 -4.27 18.06 -15.12
C HIS A 184 -4.11 19.31 -14.26
N TYR A 185 -2.96 19.47 -13.60
CA TYR A 185 -2.78 20.51 -12.57
C TYR A 185 -2.95 21.95 -13.07
N LYS A 186 -2.76 22.22 -14.38
CA LYS A 186 -2.94 23.55 -14.97
C LYS A 186 -4.33 23.79 -15.56
N THR A 187 -4.90 22.78 -16.19
CA THR A 187 -6.13 22.94 -17.01
C THR A 187 -7.37 22.46 -16.27
N GLY A 188 -7.20 21.60 -15.26
CA GLY A 188 -8.29 20.96 -14.54
C GLY A 188 -8.96 19.82 -15.32
N GLU A 189 -8.51 19.54 -16.55
CA GLU A 189 -9.04 18.47 -17.39
C GLU A 189 -8.81 17.11 -16.75
N VAL A 190 -9.83 16.25 -16.80
CA VAL A 190 -9.74 14.86 -16.31
C VAL A 190 -8.82 14.07 -17.21
N ILE A 191 -8.06 13.12 -16.64
CA ILE A 191 -7.20 12.21 -17.40
C ILE A 191 -8.00 11.55 -18.55
N PRO A 192 -7.51 11.58 -19.79
CA PRO A 192 -8.20 10.99 -20.93
C PRO A 192 -8.20 9.46 -20.85
N ASP A 193 -9.26 8.85 -21.40
CA ASP A 193 -9.43 7.39 -21.42
C ASP A 193 -8.26 6.66 -22.09
N GLU A 194 -7.61 7.29 -23.06
CA GLU A 194 -6.42 6.76 -23.72
C GLU A 194 -5.27 6.52 -22.73
N LEU A 195 -4.98 7.49 -21.84
CA LEU A 195 -3.91 7.35 -20.85
C LEU A 195 -4.27 6.31 -19.78
N ILE A 196 -5.54 6.21 -19.40
CA ILE A 196 -6.02 5.14 -18.51
C ILE A 196 -5.80 3.77 -19.16
N ALA A 197 -6.19 3.61 -20.43
CA ALA A 197 -6.03 2.35 -21.15
C ALA A 197 -4.54 1.95 -21.27
N LYS A 198 -3.65 2.90 -21.53
CA LYS A 198 -2.19 2.66 -21.54
C LYS A 198 -1.69 2.16 -20.17
N LEU A 199 -2.14 2.76 -19.07
CA LEU A 199 -1.80 2.31 -17.71
C LEU A 199 -2.28 0.88 -17.45
N GLN A 200 -3.51 0.55 -17.85
CA GLN A 200 -4.07 -0.79 -17.69
C GLN A 200 -3.33 -1.83 -18.53
N ASN A 201 -3.02 -1.52 -19.77
CA ASN A 201 -2.30 -2.42 -20.66
C ASN A 201 -0.87 -2.69 -20.15
N ALA A 202 -0.25 -1.72 -19.49
CA ALA A 202 1.07 -1.86 -18.88
C ALA A 202 1.03 -2.49 -17.47
N ALA A 203 -0.13 -2.87 -16.92
CA ALA A 203 -0.24 -3.28 -15.52
C ALA A 203 0.61 -4.51 -15.15
N THR A 204 0.78 -5.45 -16.09
CA THR A 204 1.63 -6.64 -15.89
C THR A 204 3.04 -6.47 -16.46
N PHE A 205 3.34 -5.32 -17.06
CA PHE A 205 4.67 -5.04 -17.57
C PHE A 205 5.70 -5.05 -16.43
N ASP A 206 6.83 -5.71 -16.68
CA ASP A 206 7.94 -5.85 -15.71
C ASP A 206 7.59 -6.59 -14.40
N GLN A 207 6.41 -7.25 -14.30
CA GLN A 207 6.05 -8.07 -13.14
C GLN A 207 7.01 -9.24 -12.92
N GLY A 208 7.63 -9.76 -13.98
CA GLY A 208 8.70 -10.76 -13.87
C GLY A 208 9.89 -10.24 -13.08
N PHE A 209 10.38 -9.03 -13.39
CA PHE A 209 11.47 -8.40 -12.63
C PHE A 209 11.01 -8.10 -11.21
N SER A 210 9.92 -7.33 -11.06
CA SER A 210 9.42 -6.84 -9.76
C SER A 210 9.07 -7.97 -8.79
N THR A 211 8.51 -9.07 -9.28
CA THR A 211 8.19 -10.24 -8.44
C THR A 211 9.46 -11.00 -8.06
N VAL A 212 10.43 -11.16 -8.97
CA VAL A 212 11.67 -11.90 -8.71
C VAL A 212 12.58 -11.15 -7.74
N GLU A 213 12.80 -9.84 -7.90
CA GLU A 213 13.64 -9.08 -6.95
C GLU A 213 13.04 -9.06 -5.54
N TYR A 214 11.71 -9.02 -5.44
CA TYR A 214 10.99 -9.10 -4.16
C TYR A 214 11.15 -10.48 -3.53
N LEU A 215 10.87 -11.56 -4.27
CA LEU A 215 11.00 -12.93 -3.76
C LEU A 215 12.44 -13.24 -3.37
N ALA A 216 13.42 -12.76 -4.13
CA ALA A 216 14.84 -12.89 -3.78
C ALA A 216 15.15 -12.24 -2.43
N ALA A 217 14.62 -11.05 -2.14
CA ALA A 217 14.76 -10.41 -0.84
C ALA A 217 14.01 -11.16 0.28
N SER A 218 12.84 -11.74 0.00
CA SER A 218 12.10 -12.58 0.95
C SER A 218 12.83 -13.89 1.29
N TYR A 219 13.41 -14.55 0.28
CA TYR A 219 14.23 -15.74 0.50
C TYR A 219 15.52 -15.42 1.25
N LEU A 220 16.17 -14.28 0.96
CA LEU A 220 17.33 -13.82 1.70
C LEU A 220 17.01 -13.60 3.19
N ASP A 221 15.88 -12.97 3.50
CA ASP A 221 15.39 -12.83 4.87
C ASP A 221 15.21 -14.18 5.58
N LEU A 222 14.55 -15.15 4.94
CA LEU A 222 14.37 -16.47 5.52
C LEU A 222 15.70 -17.23 5.66
N ASP A 223 16.63 -17.10 4.71
CA ASP A 223 17.96 -17.71 4.80
C ASP A 223 18.77 -17.12 5.99
N TYR A 224 18.53 -15.87 6.39
CA TYR A 224 19.09 -15.32 7.64
C TYR A 224 18.46 -15.94 8.89
N HIS A 225 17.13 -16.04 8.93
CA HIS A 225 16.39 -16.26 10.18
C HIS A 225 15.93 -17.70 10.40
N THR A 226 16.15 -18.62 9.46
CA THR A 226 15.85 -20.06 9.62
C THR A 226 17.09 -20.88 10.01
N ARG A 227 18.22 -20.22 10.26
CA ARG A 227 19.48 -20.89 10.61
C ARG A 227 19.49 -21.30 12.08
N THR A 228 20.05 -22.48 12.34
CA THR A 228 20.33 -22.97 13.69
C THR A 228 21.75 -22.64 14.14
N GLU A 229 22.65 -22.32 13.20
CA GLU A 229 24.06 -22.01 13.45
C GLU A 229 24.40 -20.55 13.12
N PRO A 230 25.28 -19.89 13.91
CA PRO A 230 25.72 -18.53 13.62
C PRO A 230 26.33 -18.36 12.23
N ILE A 231 26.11 -17.21 11.61
CA ILE A 231 26.77 -16.83 10.36
C ILE A 231 28.19 -16.38 10.68
N THR A 232 29.16 -17.22 10.35
CA THR A 232 30.60 -16.92 10.53
C THR A 232 31.27 -16.38 9.28
N GLN A 233 30.61 -16.50 8.12
CA GLN A 233 31.12 -16.00 6.85
C GLN A 233 30.83 -14.52 6.64
N ASN A 234 31.59 -13.89 5.75
CA ASN A 234 31.32 -12.51 5.34
C ASN A 234 29.93 -12.43 4.68
N ILE A 235 29.24 -11.30 4.91
CA ILE A 235 27.86 -11.09 4.49
C ILE A 235 27.67 -11.09 2.97
N VAL A 236 28.66 -10.62 2.20
CA VAL A 236 28.54 -10.55 0.73
C VAL A 236 28.58 -11.95 0.11
N PRO A 237 29.56 -12.83 0.44
CA PRO A 237 29.51 -14.23 0.05
C PRO A 237 28.25 -14.95 0.52
N PHE A 238 27.77 -14.67 1.74
CA PHE A 238 26.52 -15.25 2.24
C PHE A 238 25.32 -14.93 1.34
N GLU A 239 25.15 -13.66 1.00
CA GLU A 239 24.08 -13.23 0.13
C GLU A 239 24.20 -13.85 -1.27
N GLN A 240 25.41 -13.92 -1.83
CA GLN A 240 25.65 -14.54 -3.14
C GLN A 240 25.27 -16.02 -3.15
N ASP A 241 25.63 -16.76 -2.10
CA ASP A 241 25.29 -18.17 -1.95
C ASP A 241 23.77 -18.38 -1.83
N ALA A 242 23.09 -17.53 -1.04
CA ALA A 242 21.64 -17.53 -0.93
C ALA A 242 20.97 -17.27 -2.30
N MET A 243 21.48 -16.31 -3.08
CA MET A 243 20.94 -15.99 -4.40
C MET A 243 21.19 -17.11 -5.42
N LYS A 244 22.36 -17.75 -5.35
CA LYS A 244 22.67 -18.92 -6.18
C LYS A 244 21.75 -20.11 -5.86
N LYS A 245 21.47 -20.35 -4.58
CA LYS A 245 20.58 -21.43 -4.11
C LYS A 245 19.17 -21.34 -4.70
N ILE A 246 18.63 -20.13 -4.85
CA ILE A 246 17.30 -19.92 -5.46
C ILE A 246 17.33 -19.79 -6.99
N GLY A 247 18.50 -19.93 -7.62
CA GLY A 247 18.66 -19.82 -9.08
C GLY A 247 18.47 -18.40 -9.62
N LEU A 248 18.72 -17.36 -8.81
CA LEU A 248 18.54 -15.97 -9.24
C LEU A 248 19.49 -15.64 -10.41
N ILE A 249 18.94 -15.06 -11.48
CA ILE A 249 19.74 -14.67 -12.65
C ILE A 249 20.60 -13.43 -12.35
N PRO A 250 21.78 -13.26 -12.97
CA PRO A 250 22.69 -12.15 -12.66
C PRO A 250 22.13 -10.75 -12.93
N SER A 251 21.13 -10.65 -13.82
CA SER A 251 20.51 -9.37 -14.21
C SER A 251 19.53 -8.82 -13.17
N ILE A 252 19.17 -9.61 -12.15
CA ILE A 252 18.26 -9.22 -11.08
C ILE A 252 18.98 -9.43 -9.75
N ILE A 253 18.92 -8.42 -8.87
CA ILE A 253 19.42 -8.52 -7.50
C ILE A 253 18.22 -8.52 -6.54
N PRO A 254 18.38 -8.97 -5.28
CA PRO A 254 17.38 -8.73 -4.25
C PRO A 254 16.99 -7.26 -4.19
N ARG A 255 15.70 -6.98 -4.04
CA ARG A 255 15.17 -5.62 -3.87
C ARG A 255 15.91 -4.86 -2.78
N TYR A 256 16.27 -5.57 -1.70
CA TYR A 256 17.19 -5.09 -0.69
C TYR A 256 18.33 -6.07 -0.49
N ARG A 257 19.57 -5.57 -0.53
CA ARG A 257 20.75 -6.32 -0.12
C ARG A 257 21.01 -6.12 1.36
N SER A 258 21.71 -7.08 1.93
CA SER A 258 21.88 -7.29 3.37
C SER A 258 22.27 -6.02 4.13
N THR A 259 23.23 -5.24 3.62
CA THR A 259 23.76 -4.05 4.32
C THR A 259 22.84 -2.83 4.31
N TYR A 260 21.73 -2.87 3.57
CA TYR A 260 20.72 -1.80 3.55
C TYR A 260 19.29 -2.35 3.67
N TYR A 261 19.15 -3.59 4.16
CA TYR A 261 17.86 -4.24 4.33
C TYR A 261 17.20 -3.85 5.66
N SER A 262 16.79 -2.58 5.74
CA SER A 262 16.26 -1.99 6.97
C SER A 262 15.03 -2.71 7.53
N HIS A 263 14.20 -3.31 6.67
CA HIS A 263 13.00 -4.05 7.04
C HIS A 263 13.28 -5.16 8.05
N ILE A 264 14.36 -5.92 7.85
CA ILE A 264 14.67 -7.12 8.64
C ILE A 264 15.71 -6.86 9.72
N PHE A 265 16.61 -5.88 9.54
CA PHE A 265 17.69 -5.61 10.51
C PHE A 265 17.41 -4.45 11.47
N SER A 266 16.44 -3.57 11.14
CA SER A 266 16.08 -2.42 11.96
C SER A 266 14.57 -2.16 12.05
N GLY A 267 13.79 -2.99 11.36
CA GLY A 267 12.33 -2.93 11.28
C GLY A 267 11.70 -4.13 11.95
N MET A 268 10.44 -4.39 11.61
CA MET A 268 9.63 -5.43 12.24
C MET A 268 9.45 -6.69 11.37
N TYR A 269 10.20 -6.81 10.27
CA TYR A 269 9.98 -7.84 9.24
C TYR A 269 11.07 -8.92 9.23
N SER A 270 11.86 -9.06 10.29
CA SER A 270 12.80 -10.18 10.43
C SER A 270 12.04 -11.51 10.38
N ALA A 271 12.43 -12.42 9.50
CA ALA A 271 11.70 -13.65 9.20
C ALA A 271 10.24 -13.41 8.74
N GLY A 272 10.01 -12.28 8.09
CA GLY A 272 8.66 -11.76 7.84
C GLY A 272 8.54 -10.91 6.58
N TYR A 273 9.58 -10.74 5.76
CA TYR A 273 9.45 -9.94 4.53
C TYR A 273 8.53 -10.61 3.48
N TYR A 274 8.31 -11.93 3.59
CA TYR A 274 7.28 -12.65 2.83
C TYR A 274 5.86 -12.12 3.09
N SER A 275 5.65 -11.38 4.18
CA SER A 275 4.35 -10.83 4.58
C SER A 275 3.68 -10.03 3.46
N TYR A 276 4.43 -9.30 2.64
CA TYR A 276 3.87 -8.51 1.55
C TYR A 276 3.19 -9.37 0.47
N ILE A 277 3.74 -10.53 0.10
CA ILE A 277 3.07 -11.41 -0.88
C ILE A 277 2.00 -12.29 -0.23
N TRP A 278 2.17 -12.62 1.05
CA TRP A 278 1.14 -13.31 1.83
C TRP A 278 -0.13 -12.45 1.96
N SER A 279 0.01 -11.21 2.42
CA SER A 279 -1.07 -10.23 2.41
C SER A 279 -1.55 -9.91 0.99
N GLY A 280 -0.69 -10.03 -0.02
CA GLY A 280 -1.08 -9.88 -1.42
C GLY A 280 -2.18 -10.85 -1.86
N VAL A 281 -2.19 -12.08 -1.30
CA VAL A 281 -3.28 -13.05 -1.50
C VAL A 281 -4.58 -12.51 -0.87
N LEU A 282 -4.48 -12.00 0.37
CA LEU A 282 -5.62 -11.46 1.09
C LEU A 282 -6.20 -10.21 0.41
N ASP A 283 -5.34 -9.28 -0.03
CA ASP A 283 -5.73 -7.98 -0.60
C ASP A 283 -6.49 -8.19 -1.92
N THR A 284 -5.93 -9.03 -2.79
CA THR A 284 -6.48 -9.17 -4.14
C THR A 284 -7.80 -9.93 -4.11
N ASP A 285 -7.92 -10.97 -3.29
CA ASP A 285 -9.20 -11.64 -3.07
C ASP A 285 -10.21 -10.77 -2.32
N ALA A 286 -9.77 -9.95 -1.35
CA ALA A 286 -10.65 -9.02 -0.67
C ALA A 286 -11.20 -7.94 -1.63
N PHE A 287 -10.37 -7.47 -2.55
CA PHE A 287 -10.77 -6.49 -3.56
C PHE A 287 -11.74 -7.08 -4.60
N GLU A 288 -11.63 -8.37 -4.93
CA GLU A 288 -12.61 -9.07 -5.79
C GLU A 288 -14.04 -9.02 -5.23
N ALA A 289 -14.22 -9.01 -3.90
CA ALA A 289 -15.54 -8.81 -3.29
C ALA A 289 -16.18 -7.46 -3.65
N PHE A 290 -15.37 -6.42 -3.87
CA PHE A 290 -15.82 -5.13 -4.39
C PHE A 290 -16.02 -5.17 -5.90
N LYS A 291 -15.10 -5.78 -6.67
CA LYS A 291 -15.19 -5.86 -8.14
C LYS A 291 -16.43 -6.60 -8.62
N THR A 292 -16.87 -7.62 -7.90
CA THR A 292 -18.05 -8.44 -8.25
C THR A 292 -19.40 -7.79 -7.92
N THR A 293 -19.41 -6.70 -7.14
CA THR A 293 -20.63 -5.98 -6.74
C THR A 293 -20.59 -4.54 -7.28
N SER A 294 -19.78 -3.68 -6.67
CA SER A 294 -19.35 -2.38 -7.14
C SER A 294 -18.15 -1.91 -6.32
N LEU A 295 -17.29 -1.03 -6.85
CA LEU A 295 -16.11 -0.54 -6.12
C LEU A 295 -16.43 0.17 -4.79
N PHE A 296 -17.70 0.59 -4.61
CA PHE A 296 -18.18 1.28 -3.43
C PHE A 296 -19.38 0.59 -2.77
N ASP A 297 -19.50 -0.73 -2.93
CA ASP A 297 -20.59 -1.50 -2.30
C ASP A 297 -20.57 -1.32 -0.78
N GLN A 298 -21.68 -0.79 -0.26
CA GLN A 298 -21.77 -0.39 1.14
C GLN A 298 -21.80 -1.59 2.10
N ASN A 299 -22.30 -2.75 1.67
CA ASN A 299 -22.35 -3.93 2.53
C ASN A 299 -20.96 -4.54 2.65
N THR A 300 -20.23 -4.66 1.54
CA THR A 300 -18.83 -5.10 1.51
C THR A 300 -17.94 -4.15 2.30
N ALA A 301 -18.09 -2.82 2.12
CA ALA A 301 -17.33 -1.83 2.87
C ALA A 301 -17.60 -1.89 4.39
N LYS A 302 -18.87 -2.00 4.81
CA LYS A 302 -19.23 -2.18 6.22
C LYS A 302 -18.68 -3.48 6.80
N SER A 303 -18.73 -4.56 6.03
CA SER A 303 -18.16 -5.86 6.43
C SER A 303 -16.65 -5.75 6.63
N PHE A 304 -15.93 -5.14 5.67
CA PHE A 304 -14.48 -4.95 5.76
C PHE A 304 -14.12 -4.07 6.97
N ARG A 305 -14.81 -2.94 7.14
CA ARG A 305 -14.62 -2.06 8.29
C ARG A 305 -14.82 -2.80 9.61
N ARG A 306 -15.94 -3.51 9.78
CA ARG A 306 -16.30 -4.20 11.03
C ARG A 306 -15.39 -5.37 11.36
N ASN A 307 -15.00 -6.16 10.37
CA ASN A 307 -14.29 -7.42 10.58
C ASN A 307 -12.77 -7.28 10.46
N ILE A 308 -12.28 -6.21 9.84
CA ILE A 308 -10.84 -5.98 9.63
C ILE A 308 -10.42 -4.69 10.36
N LEU A 309 -10.88 -3.51 9.87
CA LEU A 309 -10.34 -2.21 10.31
C LEU A 309 -10.65 -1.86 11.78
N GLU A 310 -11.83 -2.22 12.28
CA GLU A 310 -12.25 -1.92 13.66
C GLU A 310 -11.63 -2.88 14.69
N ARG A 311 -11.19 -4.07 14.25
CA ARG A 311 -10.86 -5.18 15.14
C ARG A 311 -9.45 -5.11 15.71
N GLY A 312 -8.49 -4.51 14.99
CA GLY A 312 -7.08 -4.63 15.33
C GLY A 312 -6.70 -6.08 15.69
N GLY A 313 -5.87 -6.28 16.71
CA GLY A 313 -5.42 -7.60 17.18
C GLY A 313 -6.41 -8.36 18.06
N THR A 314 -7.72 -8.08 18.03
CA THR A 314 -8.70 -8.70 18.95
C THR A 314 -9.22 -10.06 18.51
N GLY A 315 -8.74 -10.61 17.39
CA GLY A 315 -9.14 -11.91 16.88
C GLY A 315 -8.04 -12.59 16.08
N ASP A 316 -8.25 -13.86 15.79
CA ASP A 316 -7.43 -14.60 14.83
C ASP A 316 -7.63 -14.03 13.42
N ALA A 317 -6.53 -13.79 12.70
CA ALA A 317 -6.52 -13.12 11.40
C ALA A 317 -7.31 -13.91 10.33
N ALA A 318 -7.19 -15.24 10.31
CA ALA A 318 -7.91 -16.07 9.35
C ALA A 318 -9.43 -16.05 9.64
N LEU A 319 -9.82 -16.14 10.91
CA LEU A 319 -11.23 -16.02 11.30
C LEU A 319 -11.81 -14.63 10.99
N MET A 320 -11.04 -13.56 11.21
CA MET A 320 -11.43 -12.19 10.85
C MET A 320 -11.62 -12.04 9.34
N TYR A 321 -10.68 -12.56 8.56
CA TYR A 321 -10.78 -12.56 7.10
C TYR A 321 -12.01 -13.31 6.61
N LYS A 322 -12.23 -14.53 7.12
CA LYS A 322 -13.40 -15.35 6.76
C LYS A 322 -14.71 -14.68 7.16
N ALA A 323 -14.75 -13.99 8.29
CA ALA A 323 -15.93 -13.23 8.71
C ALA A 323 -16.24 -12.05 7.77
N PHE A 324 -15.21 -11.42 7.20
CA PHE A 324 -15.37 -10.41 6.15
C PHE A 324 -15.81 -11.05 4.82
N ARG A 325 -15.03 -12.02 4.35
CA ARG A 325 -15.06 -12.53 2.97
C ARG A 325 -16.13 -13.60 2.72
N GLY A 326 -16.53 -14.30 3.78
CA GLY A 326 -17.41 -15.47 3.75
C GLY A 326 -16.71 -16.78 3.39
N ALA A 327 -15.43 -16.74 3.01
CA ALA A 327 -14.62 -17.89 2.60
C ALA A 327 -13.15 -17.66 2.94
N GLU A 328 -12.34 -18.71 2.77
CA GLU A 328 -10.88 -18.59 2.76
C GLU A 328 -10.42 -17.80 1.52
N PRO A 329 -9.27 -17.09 1.57
CA PRO A 329 -8.78 -16.31 0.44
C PRO A 329 -8.36 -17.19 -0.73
N ALA A 330 -8.71 -16.78 -1.94
CA ALA A 330 -8.27 -17.40 -3.19
C ALA A 330 -6.93 -16.80 -3.66
N ILE A 331 -6.04 -17.61 -4.26
CA ILE A 331 -4.73 -17.14 -4.75
C ILE A 331 -4.80 -16.59 -6.18
N GLU A 332 -5.79 -17.02 -6.94
CA GLU A 332 -5.99 -16.70 -8.35
C GLU A 332 -6.03 -15.18 -8.63
N PRO A 333 -6.65 -14.32 -7.80
CA PRO A 333 -6.59 -12.88 -7.98
C PRO A 333 -5.16 -12.31 -7.93
N LEU A 334 -4.33 -12.78 -6.99
CA LEU A 334 -2.92 -12.38 -6.90
C LEU A 334 -2.14 -12.85 -8.13
N LEU A 335 -2.36 -14.10 -8.55
CA LEU A 335 -1.72 -14.63 -9.74
C LEU A 335 -2.10 -13.81 -10.98
N ARG A 336 -3.36 -13.38 -11.12
CA ARG A 336 -3.80 -12.50 -12.20
C ARG A 336 -3.10 -11.15 -12.15
N LYS A 337 -3.08 -10.50 -10.98
CA LYS A 337 -2.44 -9.19 -10.76
C LYS A 337 -0.95 -9.22 -11.10
N ARG A 338 -0.26 -10.33 -10.84
CA ARG A 338 1.16 -10.51 -11.14
C ARG A 338 1.46 -11.13 -12.52
N GLY A 339 0.45 -11.43 -13.32
CA GLY A 339 0.64 -12.08 -14.63
C GLY A 339 1.20 -13.51 -14.51
N LEU A 340 0.85 -14.23 -13.45
CA LEU A 340 1.32 -15.58 -13.11
C LEU A 340 0.25 -16.67 -13.29
N LEU A 341 -0.96 -16.31 -13.72
CA LEU A 341 -1.94 -17.31 -14.14
C LEU A 341 -1.45 -17.95 -15.44
N VAL A 342 -1.32 -19.28 -15.41
CA VAL A 342 -1.09 -20.05 -16.63
C VAL A 342 -2.44 -20.16 -17.33
N GLU A 343 -2.61 -19.47 -18.46
CA GLU A 343 -3.65 -19.87 -19.40
C GLU A 343 -3.24 -21.25 -19.93
N GLU A 344 -4.04 -22.29 -19.65
CA GLU A 344 -3.90 -23.56 -20.35
C GLU A 344 -4.06 -23.26 -21.84
N THR A 345 -2.94 -23.06 -22.53
CA THR A 345 -2.91 -23.01 -23.97
C THR A 345 -3.18 -24.44 -24.40
N THR A 346 -4.45 -24.76 -24.68
CA THR A 346 -4.80 -25.92 -25.50
C THR A 346 -4.27 -25.63 -26.90
N GLN A 347 -2.94 -25.70 -27.08
CA GLN A 347 -2.37 -25.99 -28.37
C GLN A 347 -2.73 -27.44 -28.64
N GLU A 348 -3.89 -27.64 -29.28
CA GLU A 348 -4.08 -28.81 -30.14
C GLU A 348 -2.88 -28.84 -31.08
N ILE A 349 -1.93 -29.72 -30.78
CA ILE A 349 -0.93 -30.16 -31.74
C ILE A 349 -1.72 -30.89 -32.83
N LYS A 350 -1.95 -30.22 -33.95
CA LYS A 350 -2.39 -30.85 -35.20
C LYS A 350 -1.21 -31.38 -36.00
#